data_AF-A0A3B9Y4M1-F1
#
_entry.id   AF-A0A3B9Y4M1-F1
#
_cell.length_a   1.000
_cell.length_b   1.000
_cell.length_c   1.000
_cell.angle_alpha   90.00
_cell.angle_beta   90.00
_cell.angle_gamma   90.00
#
_symmetry.space_group_name_H-M   'P 1'
#
loop_
_entity.id
_entity.type
_entity.pdbx_description
1 polymer ?
#
loop_
_entity_poly.entity_id
_entity_poly.type
_entity_poly.pdbx_seq_one_letter_code
_entity_poly.pdbx_strand_id
1 'polypeptide(L)' 'KSTDVVLLRQRIGMVFQRPNPFPKSIFENVAYGLRVQGKSNRDVEEMVEQSLRGAAIWDEVKDRLKTSALGLSGG' A
#
# COMPACT_ATOMS: atom_id res chain seq x y z
N LYS A 1 15.17 25.09 11.88
CA LYS A 1 15.18 23.61 11.93
C LYS A 1 15.01 23.11 10.51
N SER A 2 15.99 22.40 9.96
CA SER A 2 15.88 21.79 8.62
C SER A 2 15.07 20.50 8.77
N THR A 3 13.87 20.45 8.18
CA THR A 3 13.06 19.24 8.19
C THR A 3 13.64 18.25 7.20
N ASP A 4 14.05 17.08 7.68
CA ASP A 4 14.46 15.99 6.81
C ASP A 4 13.24 15.47 6.03
N VAL A 5 13.16 15.92 4.79
CA VAL A 5 12.08 15.57 3.86
C VAL A 5 12.08 14.09 3.48
N VAL A 6 13.20 13.37 3.63
CA VAL A 6 13.28 11.92 3.36
C VAL A 6 12.61 11.17 4.49
N LEU A 7 12.98 11.47 5.73
CA LEU A 7 12.38 10.91 6.94
C LEU A 7 10.87 11.20 7.02
N LEU A 8 10.47 12.42 6.63
CA LEU A 8 9.06 12.79 6.58
C LEU A 8 8.29 11.95 5.55
N ARG A 9 8.83 11.79 4.33
CA ARG A 9 8.21 10.98 3.26
C ARG A 9 8.08 9.51 3.64
N GLN A 10 9.08 8.96 4.34
CA GLN A 10 9.04 7.60 4.86
C GLN A 10 7.96 7.41 5.92
N ARG A 11 7.76 8.39 6.81
CA ARG A 11 6.71 8.34 7.85
C ARG A 11 5.29 8.40 7.28
N ILE A 12 5.07 9.21 6.25
CA ILE A 12 3.74 9.40 5.66
C ILE A 12 3.42 8.42 4.52
N GLY A 13 4.38 7.60 4.09
CA GLY A 13 4.19 6.64 2.99
C GLY A 13 4.07 7.27 1.60
N MET A 14 4.61 8.47 1.39
CA MET A 14 4.54 9.18 0.11
C MET A 14 5.62 8.68 -0.85
N VAL A 15 5.26 7.75 -1.74
CA VAL A 15 6.24 7.07 -2.61
C VAL A 15 6.43 7.79 -3.96
N PHE A 16 5.45 8.54 -4.47
CA PHE A 16 5.64 9.33 -5.71
C PHE A 16 4.77 10.58 -5.76
N GLN A 17 5.31 11.66 -6.34
CA GLN A 17 4.52 12.85 -6.72
C GLN A 17 3.75 12.65 -8.04
N ARG A 18 4.09 11.60 -8.82
CA ARG A 18 3.45 11.21 -10.09
C ARG A 18 3.09 9.72 -10.03
N PRO A 19 1.93 9.28 -10.54
CA PRO A 19 1.56 7.87 -10.51
C PRO A 19 2.60 7.04 -11.27
N ASN A 20 3.31 6.14 -10.57
CA ASN A 20 4.15 5.12 -11.18
C ASN A 20 3.37 3.80 -11.14
N PRO A 21 2.73 3.38 -12.24
CA PRO A 21 1.91 2.18 -12.25
C PRO A 21 2.83 0.96 -12.11
N PHE A 22 2.93 0.43 -10.90
CA PHE A 22 3.59 -0.85 -10.69
C PHE A 22 2.63 -1.97 -11.07
N PRO A 23 3.07 -3.00 -11.83
CA PRO A 23 2.31 -4.21 -12.08
C PRO A 23 2.32 -5.09 -10.81
N LYS A 24 1.81 -4.54 -9.71
CA LYS A 24 1.66 -5.20 -8.41
C LYS A 24 0.19 -5.52 -8.20
N SER A 25 -0.09 -6.60 -7.46
CA SER A 25 -1.43 -6.86 -6.97
C SER A 25 -1.86 -5.79 -5.96
N ILE A 26 -3.14 -5.77 -5.60
CA ILE A 26 -3.66 -4.85 -4.57
C ILE A 26 -2.89 -5.05 -3.26
N PHE A 27 -2.72 -6.31 -2.85
CA PHE A 27 -1.95 -6.65 -1.65
C PHE A 27 -0.50 -6.14 -1.74
N GLU A 28 0.18 -6.41 -2.85
CA GLU A 28 1.57 -6.04 -3.03
C GLU A 28 1.79 -4.52 -3.07
N ASN A 29 0.80 -3.74 -3.51
CA ASN A 29 0.84 -2.29 -3.44
C ASN A 29 0.77 -1.78 -2.00
N VAL A 30 -0.17 -2.28 -1.20
CA VAL A 30 -0.36 -1.83 0.20
C VAL A 30 0.76 -2.35 1.10
N ALA A 31 1.20 -3.60 0.89
CA ALA A 31 2.26 -4.25 1.68
C ALA A 31 3.66 -3.67 1.44
N TYR A 32 3.89 -2.99 0.31
CA TYR A 32 5.22 -2.58 -0.12
C TYR A 32 5.95 -1.73 0.93
N GLY A 33 5.28 -0.70 1.47
CA GLY A 33 5.87 0.18 2.48
C GLY A 33 6.26 -0.57 3.77
N LEU A 34 5.41 -1.51 4.21
CA LEU A 34 5.65 -2.30 5.42
C LEU A 34 6.80 -3.30 5.24
N ARG A 35 6.92 -3.90 4.05
CA ARG A 35 8.04 -4.79 3.73
C ARG A 35 9.36 -4.04 3.62
N VAL A 36 9.37 -2.84 3.03
CA VAL A 36 10.56 -1.97 3.00
C VAL A 36 11.01 -1.58 4.42
N GLN A 37 10.06 -1.46 5.35
CA GLN A 37 10.34 -1.24 6.78
C GLN A 37 10.73 -2.52 7.55
N GLY A 38 10.80 -3.68 6.90
CA GLY A 38 11.20 -4.94 7.53
C GLY A 38 10.18 -5.55 8.49
N LYS A 39 8.88 -5.25 8.32
CA LYS A 39 7.80 -5.87 9.12
C LYS A 39 7.66 -7.36 8.81
N SER A 40 7.24 -8.15 9.80
CA SER A 40 7.01 -9.58 9.63
C SER A 40 5.83 -9.84 8.70
N ASN A 41 5.82 -10.97 7.99
CA ASN A 41 4.73 -11.30 7.05
C ASN A 41 3.35 -11.32 7.73
N ARG A 42 3.27 -11.80 8.97
CA ARG A 42 2.04 -11.81 9.76
C ARG A 42 1.54 -10.39 10.05
N ASP A 43 2.43 -9.49 10.47
CA ASP A 43 2.08 -8.10 10.73
C ASP A 43 1.65 -7.38 9.45
N VAL A 44 2.30 -7.70 8.32
CA VAL A 44 1.97 -7.14 7.01
C VAL A 44 0.56 -7.53 6.59
N GLU A 45 0.20 -8.80 6.71
CA GLU A 45 -1.15 -9.27 6.34
C GLU A 45 -2.23 -8.57 7.17
N GLU A 46 -2.05 -8.50 8.48
CA GLU A 46 -3.00 -7.85 9.39
C GLU A 46 -3.12 -6.34 9.10
N MET A 47 -2.00 -5.64 8.93
CA MET A 47 -2.01 -4.20 8.63
C MET A 47 -2.60 -3.89 7.26
N VAL A 48 -2.41 -4.77 6.26
CA VAL A 48 -3.03 -4.60 4.93
C VAL A 48 -4.55 -4.72 5.04
N GLU A 49 -5.07 -5.73 5.73
CA GLU A 49 -6.51 -5.87 5.94
C GLU A 49 -7.09 -4.67 6.70
N GLN A 50 -6.45 -4.24 7.80
CA GLN A 50 -6.87 -3.06 8.56
C GLN A 50 -6.89 -1.80 7.69
N SER A 51 -5.88 -1.61 6.85
CA SER A 51 -5.78 -0.46 5.94
C SER A 51 -6.92 -0.45 4.91
N LEU A 52 -7.21 -1.62 4.31
CA LEU A 52 -8.28 -1.76 3.32
C LEU A 52 -9.68 -1.61 3.92
N ARG A 53 -9.87 -2.08 5.17
CA ARG A 53 -11.11 -1.84 5.94
C ARG A 53 -11.27 -0.38 6.31
N GLY A 54 -10.20 0.30 6.74
CA GLY A 54 -10.20 1.73 7.04
C GLY A 54 -10.47 2.61 5.81
N ALA A 55 -10.08 2.14 4.64
CA ALA A 55 -10.41 2.78 3.35
C ALA A 55 -11.80 2.39 2.81
N ALA A 56 -12.58 1.59 3.53
CA ALA A 56 -13.92 1.12 3.16
C ALA A 56 -14.01 0.31 1.84
N ILE A 57 -12.89 -0.21 1.33
CA ILE A 57 -12.82 -0.97 0.06
C ILE A 57 -12.64 -2.46 0.26
N TRP A 58 -12.54 -2.94 1.51
CA TRP A 58 -12.26 -4.34 1.83
C TRP A 58 -13.18 -5.33 1.11
N ASP A 59 -14.49 -5.09 1.14
CA ASP A 59 -15.47 -6.01 0.54
C ASP A 59 -15.39 -6.08 -0.99
N GLU A 60 -14.88 -5.03 -1.63
CA GLU A 60 -14.69 -4.96 -3.08
C GLU A 60 -13.38 -5.64 -3.52
N VAL A 61 -12.36 -5.63 -2.66
CA VAL A 61 -11.00 -6.06 -3.03
C VAL A 61 -10.57 -7.40 -2.44
N LYS A 62 -11.20 -7.90 -1.37
CA LYS A 62 -10.79 -9.12 -0.64
C LYS A 62 -10.58 -10.33 -1.55
N ASP A 63 -11.46 -10.52 -2.54
CA ASP A 63 -11.42 -11.67 -3.46
C ASP A 63 -10.41 -11.48 -4.61
N ARG A 64 -9.87 -10.27 -4.78
CA ARG A 64 -8.93 -9.89 -5.85
C ARG A 64 -7.60 -9.37 -5.34
N LEU A 65 -7.26 -9.62 -4.07
CA LEU A 65 -6.01 -9.17 -3.43
C LEU A 65 -4.74 -9.62 -4.15
N LYS A 66 -4.78 -10.80 -4.78
CA LYS A 66 -3.67 -11.40 -5.56
C LYS A 66 -3.75 -11.09 -7.06
N THR A 67 -4.84 -10.48 -7.52
CA THR A 67 -5.06 -10.13 -8.92
C THR A 67 -4.41 -8.78 -9.23
N SER A 68 -4.00 -8.57 -10.48
CA SER A 68 -3.40 -7.30 -10.92
C SER A 68 -4.32 -6.12 -10.62
N ALA A 69 -3.79 -5.09 -9.96
CA ALA A 69 -4.54 -3.88 -9.60
C ALA A 69 -4.88 -2.99 -10.82
N LEU A 70 -4.41 -3.34 -12.03
CA LEU A 70 -4.72 -2.61 -13.27
C LEU A 70 -6.22 -2.48 -13.54
N GLY A 71 -7.03 -3.45 -13.09
CA GLY A 71 -8.50 -3.41 -13.23
C GLY A 71 -9.22 -2.48 -12.24
N LEU A 72 -8.54 -1.94 -11.22
CA LEU A 72 -9.12 -0.99 -10.27
C LEU A 72 -9.00 0.47 -10.74
N SER A 73 -8.18 0.71 -11.77
CA SER A 73 -7.86 2.05 -12.31
C SER A 73 -8.95 2.60 -13.26
N GLY A 74 -10.15 2.06 -13.22
CA GLY A 74 -11.27 2.46 -14.07
C GLY A 74 -12.29 3.31 -13.31
N GLY A 75 -11.93 4.56 -12.99
CA GLY A 75 -12.83 5.57 -12.42
C GLY A 75 -12.65 5.84 -10.95
#